data_AF-A0A9E2ECC2-F1
#
_entry.id   AF-A0A9E2ECC2-F1
#
_cell.length_a   1.000
_cell.length_b   1.000
_cell.length_c   1.000
_cell.angle_alpha   90.00
_cell.angle_beta   90.00
_cell.angle_gamma   90.00
#
_symmetry.space_group_name_H-M   'P 1'
#
loop_
_entity.id
_entity.type
_entity.pdbx_description
1 polymer ?
#
loop_
_entity_poly.entity_id
_entity_poly.type
_entity_poly.pdbx_seq_one_letter_code
_entity_poly.pdbx_strand_id
1 'polypeptide(L)'
;MKFRHLIWMFLAILVVVYPRPSAGTELGSGISFRLPIKCLPGKNCWIVNYVDADRSKNAIDYACGYKVYNKHKGTDFAVRDLAVMRRGFEVT
;
A
#
# COMPACT_ATOMS: atom_id res chain seq x y z
N MET A 1 -2.56 -16.43 63.30
CA MET A 1 -3.53 -16.39 62.18
C MET A 1 -3.41 -15.12 61.30
N LYS A 2 -2.24 -14.46 61.18
CA LYS A 2 -2.09 -13.23 60.38
C LYS A 2 -1.17 -13.36 59.15
N PHE A 3 -0.33 -14.41 59.08
CA PHE A 3 0.64 -14.60 58.01
C PHE A 3 0.02 -15.21 56.72
N ARG A 4 -1.05 -16.02 56.86
CA ARG A 4 -1.79 -16.59 55.73
C ARG A 4 -2.53 -15.52 54.92
N HIS A 5 -3.12 -14.51 55.57
CA HIS A 5 -3.83 -13.44 54.86
C HIS A 5 -2.89 -12.51 54.07
N LEU A 6 -1.66 -12.31 54.56
CA LEU A 6 -0.67 -11.49 53.88
C LEU A 6 -0.19 -12.14 52.56
N ILE A 7 0.04 -13.46 52.57
CA ILE A 7 0.47 -14.22 51.37
C ILE A 7 -0.63 -14.21 50.29
N TRP A 8 -1.90 -14.31 50.68
CA TRP A 8 -3.03 -14.26 49.75
C TRP A 8 -3.27 -12.86 49.16
N MET A 9 -2.95 -11.77 49.90
CA MET A 9 -3.03 -10.41 49.34
C MET A 9 -1.93 -10.13 48.30
N PHE A 10 -0.73 -10.68 48.45
CA PHE A 10 0.34 -10.49 47.46
C PHE A 10 0.08 -11.24 46.13
N LEU A 11 -0.51 -12.43 46.18
CA LEU A 11 -0.88 -13.20 44.99
C LEU A 11 -2.03 -12.55 44.19
N ALA A 12 -2.99 -11.90 44.86
CA ALA A 12 -4.08 -11.18 44.19
C ALA A 12 -3.60 -9.90 43.47
N ILE A 13 -2.57 -9.22 43.99
CA ILE A 13 -2.01 -8.01 43.39
C ILE A 13 -1.19 -8.32 42.13
N LEU A 14 -0.50 -9.47 42.10
CA LEU A 14 0.29 -9.89 40.92
C LEU A 14 -0.56 -10.17 39.68
N VAL A 15 -1.84 -10.54 39.80
CA VAL A 15 -2.72 -10.79 38.65
C VAL A 15 -3.27 -9.49 38.04
N VAL A 16 -3.31 -8.39 38.80
CA VAL A 16 -3.86 -7.10 38.35
C VAL A 16 -2.83 -6.25 37.58
N VAL A 17 -1.53 -6.48 37.81
CA VAL A 17 -0.46 -5.61 37.27
C VAL A 17 0.19 -6.15 35.98
N TYR A 18 0.05 -7.43 35.64
CA TYR A 18 0.56 -7.91 34.34
C TYR A 18 -0.36 -7.46 33.21
N PRO A 19 0.07 -6.58 32.30
CA PRO A 19 -0.69 -6.29 31.11
C PRO A 19 -0.87 -7.60 30.35
N ARG A 20 -2.12 -7.96 30.02
CA ARG A 20 -2.36 -8.99 29.01
C ARG A 20 -1.60 -8.56 27.77
N PRO A 21 -0.70 -9.39 27.20
CA PRO A 21 -0.19 -9.12 25.87
C PRO A 21 -1.42 -8.99 24.97
N SER A 22 -1.64 -7.80 24.41
CA SER A 22 -2.56 -7.68 23.30
C SER A 22 -2.00 -8.59 22.23
N ALA A 23 -2.73 -9.64 21.88
CA ALA A 23 -2.46 -10.36 20.66
C ALA A 23 -2.55 -9.32 19.54
N GLY A 24 -1.39 -8.84 19.09
CA GLY A 24 -1.30 -7.94 17.96
C GLY A 24 -2.03 -8.61 16.81
N THR A 25 -2.91 -7.85 16.16
CA THR A 25 -3.61 -8.27 14.96
C THR A 25 -2.60 -8.91 14.02
N GLU A 26 -2.72 -10.20 13.72
CA GLU A 26 -2.03 -10.74 12.55
C GLU A 26 -2.50 -9.89 11.37
N LEU A 27 -1.58 -9.15 10.76
CA LEU A 27 -1.76 -8.66 9.39
C LEU A 27 -1.86 -9.92 8.53
N GLY A 28 -3.06 -10.51 8.47
CA GLY A 28 -3.39 -11.49 7.46
C GLY A 28 -2.93 -10.94 6.13
N SER A 29 -2.26 -11.77 5.32
CA SER A 29 -1.66 -11.38 4.05
C SER A 29 -2.61 -10.51 3.23
N GLY A 30 -2.48 -9.19 3.36
CA GLY A 30 -3.37 -8.24 2.73
C GLY A 30 -3.30 -8.36 1.22
N ILE A 31 -4.31 -7.84 0.54
CA ILE A 31 -4.24 -7.66 -0.91
C ILE A 31 -3.02 -6.80 -1.21
N SER A 32 -2.08 -7.35 -1.97
CA SER A 32 -0.89 -6.63 -2.42
C SER A 32 -1.07 -6.22 -3.87
N PHE A 33 -0.87 -4.93 -4.14
CA PHE A 33 -0.82 -4.41 -5.50
C PHE A 33 0.63 -4.35 -5.97
N ARG A 34 0.85 -4.70 -7.24
CA ARG A 34 2.14 -4.56 -7.91
C ARG A 34 1.94 -3.79 -9.21
N LEU A 35 3.02 -3.19 -9.71
CA LEU A 35 3.00 -2.59 -11.03
C LEU A 35 2.89 -3.68 -12.11
N PRO A 36 2.20 -3.41 -13.23
CA PRO A 36 2.09 -4.37 -14.34
C PRO A 36 3.40 -4.50 -15.15
N ILE A 37 4.38 -3.62 -14.90
CA ILE A 37 5.71 -3.64 -15.51
C ILE A 37 6.79 -3.75 -14.43
N LYS A 38 7.87 -4.50 -14.71
CA LYS A 38 8.99 -4.64 -13.78
C LYS A 38 9.93 -3.44 -13.88
N CYS A 39 9.67 -2.42 -13.08
CA CYS A 39 10.47 -1.21 -13.05
C CYS A 39 10.47 -0.53 -11.68
N LEU A 40 11.35 0.44 -11.52
CA LEU A 40 11.40 1.39 -10.43
C LEU A 40 10.89 2.75 -10.93
N PRO A 41 9.67 3.18 -10.52
CA PRO A 41 9.12 4.47 -10.91
C PRO A 41 10.08 5.63 -10.63
N GLY A 42 10.20 6.54 -11.58
CA GLY A 42 11.09 7.69 -11.51
C GLY A 42 12.54 7.40 -11.89
N LYS A 43 12.95 6.12 -11.97
CA LYS A 43 14.32 5.72 -12.34
C LYS A 43 14.41 5.17 -13.75
N ASN A 44 13.63 4.14 -14.05
CA ASN A 44 13.66 3.45 -15.35
C ASN A 44 12.27 3.28 -15.98
N CYS A 45 11.24 3.81 -15.34
CA CYS A 45 9.92 4.00 -15.90
C CYS A 45 9.25 5.24 -15.30
N TRP A 46 8.30 5.83 -16.03
CA TRP A 46 7.55 7.01 -15.60
C TRP A 46 6.09 6.90 -16.03
N ILE A 47 5.17 7.36 -15.19
CA ILE A 47 3.76 7.48 -15.60
C ILE A 47 3.62 8.73 -16.46
N VAL A 48 3.11 8.58 -17.68
CA VAL A 48 2.88 9.69 -18.60
C VAL A 48 1.41 10.09 -18.70
N ASN A 49 0.49 9.12 -18.61
CA ASN A 49 -0.94 9.37 -18.55
C ASN A 49 -1.61 8.51 -17.46
N TYR A 50 -2.59 9.09 -16.77
CA TYR A 50 -3.48 8.43 -15.82
C TYR A 50 -4.86 8.17 -16.44
N VAL A 51 -5.67 7.36 -15.76
CA VAL A 51 -7.07 7.13 -16.12
C VAL A 51 -7.83 8.45 -16.11
N ASP A 52 -8.68 8.66 -17.10
CA ASP A 52 -9.62 9.77 -17.15
C ASP A 52 -10.71 9.55 -16.11
N ALA A 53 -10.70 10.39 -15.07
CA ALA A 53 -11.71 10.39 -14.02
C ALA A 53 -12.96 11.18 -14.44
N ASP A 54 -12.87 12.01 -15.49
CA ASP A 54 -14.00 12.79 -16.00
C ASP A 54 -14.85 11.95 -16.96
N ARG A 55 -16.18 12.02 -16.81
CA ARG A 55 -17.16 11.31 -17.66
C ARG A 55 -17.68 12.15 -18.83
N SER A 56 -17.29 13.42 -18.89
CA SER A 56 -17.70 14.40 -19.89
C SER A 56 -16.77 14.36 -21.11
N LYS A 57 -16.62 15.50 -21.81
CA LYS A 57 -15.67 15.66 -22.92
C LYS A 57 -14.33 16.25 -22.48
N ASN A 58 -14.22 16.67 -21.22
CA ASN A 58 -12.96 17.09 -20.63
C ASN A 58 -12.10 15.87 -20.28
N ALA A 59 -10.89 16.09 -19.79
CA ALA A 59 -10.00 15.03 -19.32
C ALA A 59 -9.31 15.51 -18.05
N ILE A 60 -9.49 14.78 -16.95
CA ILE A 60 -8.91 15.14 -15.66
C ILE A 60 -8.42 13.85 -14.96
N ASP A 61 -7.19 13.88 -14.45
CA ASP A 61 -6.65 12.75 -13.69
C ASP A 61 -7.20 12.71 -12.25
N TYR A 62 -6.89 11.64 -11.51
CA TYR A 62 -7.37 11.46 -10.12
C TYR A 62 -6.94 12.58 -9.16
N ALA A 63 -5.92 13.37 -9.51
CA ALA A 63 -5.38 14.48 -8.73
C ALA A 63 -5.82 15.84 -9.27
N CYS A 64 -6.86 15.88 -10.10
CA CYS A 64 -7.35 17.09 -10.78
C CYS A 64 -6.33 17.71 -11.75
N GLY A 65 -5.35 16.93 -12.23
CA GLY A 65 -4.30 17.35 -13.16
C GLY A 65 -4.58 17.02 -14.63
N TYR A 66 -3.59 17.34 -15.47
CA TYR A 66 -3.68 17.26 -16.94
C TYR A 66 -2.87 16.13 -17.57
N LYS A 67 -2.31 15.20 -16.77
CA LYS A 67 -1.56 14.05 -17.30
C LYS A 67 -2.52 12.93 -17.70
N VAL A 68 -3.40 13.23 -18.64
CA VAL A 68 -4.50 12.39 -19.08
C VAL A 68 -5.04 12.90 -20.42
N TYR A 69 -5.80 12.07 -21.13
CA TYR A 69 -6.54 12.47 -22.32
C TYR A 69 -7.97 11.92 -22.29
N ASN A 70 -8.88 12.55 -23.05
CA ASN A 70 -10.31 12.28 -22.99
C ASN A 70 -10.60 10.79 -23.30
N LYS A 71 -11.42 10.18 -22.45
CA LYS A 71 -11.80 8.75 -22.49
C LYS A 71 -10.65 7.78 -22.27
N HIS A 72 -9.52 8.23 -21.69
CA HIS A 72 -8.44 7.33 -21.36
C HIS A 72 -8.84 6.37 -20.23
N LYS A 73 -8.64 5.06 -20.44
CA LYS A 73 -9.07 4.02 -19.48
C LYS A 73 -7.92 3.37 -18.72
N GLY A 74 -6.68 3.70 -19.06
CA GLY A 74 -5.48 3.01 -18.58
C GLY A 74 -4.54 3.92 -17.81
N THR A 75 -3.38 3.36 -17.46
CA THR A 75 -2.22 4.14 -17.01
C THR A 75 -1.07 3.84 -17.96
N ASP A 76 -0.52 4.88 -18.55
CA ASP A 76 0.57 4.75 -19.52
C ASP A 76 1.91 4.89 -18.82
N PHE A 77 2.78 3.91 -19.07
CA PHE A 77 4.16 3.93 -18.58
C PHE A 77 5.12 4.17 -19.73
N ALA A 78 5.92 5.23 -19.61
CA ALA A 78 7.07 5.45 -20.47
C ALA A 78 8.30 4.74 -19.90
N VAL A 79 9.13 4.22 -20.80
CA VAL A 79 10.49 3.75 -20.53
C VAL A 79 11.48 4.73 -21.17
N ARG A 80 12.78 4.54 -20.92
CA ARG A 80 13.83 5.50 -21.29
C ARG A 80 13.78 5.97 -22.75
N ASP A 81 13.59 5.04 -23.70
CA ASP A 81 13.56 5.34 -25.12
C ASP A 81 12.92 4.21 -25.95
N LEU A 82 12.76 4.47 -27.25
CA LEU A 82 12.23 3.51 -28.23
C LEU A 82 13.11 2.26 -28.38
N ALA A 83 14.42 2.35 -28.14
CA ALA A 83 15.30 1.19 -28.22
C ALA A 83 15.00 0.20 -27.08
N VAL A 84 14.72 0.69 -25.87
CA VAL A 84 14.22 -0.13 -24.76
C VAL A 84 12.86 -0.75 -25.11
N MET A 85 11.91 0.05 -25.64
CA MET A 85 10.61 -0.50 -26.04
C MET A 85 10.74 -1.62 -27.07
N ARG A 86 11.58 -1.44 -28.11
CA ARG A 86 11.76 -2.43 -29.18
C ARG A 86 12.43 -3.73 -28.73
N ARG A 87 13.30 -3.68 -27.72
CA ARG A 87 13.90 -4.89 -27.13
C ARG A 87 12.92 -5.70 -26.29
N GLY A 88 11.73 -5.15 -26.01
CA GLY A 88 10.79 -5.70 -25.05
C GLY A 88 11.12 -5.22 -23.64
N PHE A 89 10.07 -5.02 -22.86
CA PHE A 89 10.16 -4.67 -21.45
C PHE A 89 9.44 -5.73 -20.63
N GLU A 90 10.00 -6.07 -19.47
CA GLU A 90 9.47 -7.16 -18.66
C GLU A 90 8.17 -6.74 -17.95
N VAL A 91 7.17 -7.60 -18.05
CA VAL A 91 5.87 -7.49 -17.38
C VAL A 91 5.79 -8.48 -16.23
N THR A 92 4.97 -8.19 -15.22
CA THR A 92 4.78 -9.05 -14.03
C THR A 92 3.62 -10.01 -14.20
#